data_AF-A0A9D7M747-F1
#
_entry.id   AF-A0A9D7M747-F1
#
_cell.length_a   1.000
_cell.length_b   1.000
_cell.length_c   1.000
_cell.angle_alpha   90.00
_cell.angle_beta   90.00
_cell.angle_gamma   90.00
#
_symmetry.space_group_name_H-M   'P 1'
#
loop_
_entity.id
_entity.type
_entity.pdbx_description
1 polymer ?
#
loop_
_entity_poly.entity_id
_entity_poly.type
_entity_poly.pdbx_seq_one_letter_code
_entity_poly.pdbx_strand_id
1 'polypeptide(L)'
;MRTWKCLIFLTTILLNSNTGYSQHFEKLGSGLRVSGTILCMEKDTIGDRMFVAGEFETIENLDTKTIAYRDNSGWHAMANTFNYYVRDMQYVNGRLYVGGNIETIDGVTMNNICYYDSTGWHQMGQGLNGVVTSIEYYDSSLYVSGYFTVADNNLQVNGIANGMETHGRVLEPVQIMPG
;
A
#
# COMPACT_ATOMS: atom_id res chain seq x y z
N MET A 1 40.43 34.95 -46.36
CA MET A 1 39.17 35.14 -45.62
C MET A 1 39.48 35.20 -44.13
N ARG A 2 39.19 36.38 -43.54
CA ARG A 2 39.03 36.76 -42.13
C ARG A 2 39.92 36.12 -41.04
N THR A 3 40.82 36.97 -40.55
CA THR A 3 41.63 36.92 -39.33
C THR A 3 40.80 36.88 -38.05
N TRP A 4 41.20 36.06 -37.08
CA TRP A 4 40.67 36.04 -35.71
C TRP A 4 41.55 36.91 -34.80
N LYS A 5 40.95 37.91 -34.15
CA LYS A 5 41.46 38.59 -32.96
C LYS A 5 40.27 38.83 -32.03
N CYS A 6 40.31 38.26 -30.83
CA CYS A 6 39.69 38.82 -29.62
C CYS A 6 40.22 38.02 -28.42
N LEU A 7 41.34 38.46 -27.84
CA LEU A 7 41.44 39.26 -26.61
C LEU A 7 40.89 38.54 -25.36
N ILE A 8 41.82 38.12 -24.51
CA ILE A 8 41.63 37.60 -23.16
C ILE A 8 41.26 38.78 -22.23
N PHE A 9 40.25 38.63 -21.38
CA PHE A 9 40.22 39.28 -20.06
C PHE A 9 39.58 38.35 -19.01
N LEU A 10 40.18 38.43 -17.83
CA LEU A 10 40.08 37.56 -16.66
C LEU A 10 38.81 37.80 -15.82
N THR A 11 38.60 36.91 -14.85
CA THR A 11 37.67 36.98 -13.70
C THR A 11 36.19 36.67 -13.97
N THR A 12 35.80 35.41 -13.73
CA THR A 12 35.01 35.03 -12.55
C THR A 12 35.04 33.51 -12.46
N ILE A 13 35.64 32.96 -11.40
CA ILE A 13 35.35 31.58 -11.00
C ILE A 13 33.90 31.61 -10.51
N LEU A 14 32.95 31.29 -11.39
CA LEU A 14 31.64 30.86 -10.93
C LEU A 14 31.85 29.44 -10.43
N LEU A 15 31.93 29.31 -9.11
CA LEU A 15 31.61 28.06 -8.43
C LEU A 15 30.23 27.63 -8.96
N ASN A 16 30.20 26.65 -9.86
CA ASN A 16 28.98 25.89 -10.12
C ASN A 16 28.71 25.05 -8.86
N SER A 17 28.27 25.67 -7.78
CA SER A 17 27.47 24.97 -6.78
C SER A 17 26.04 24.86 -7.35
N ASN A 18 25.92 24.14 -8.46
CA ASN A 18 24.63 23.82 -9.05
C ASN A 18 24.06 22.61 -8.30
N THR A 19 23.80 22.77 -7.00
CA THR A 19 22.92 21.85 -6.28
C THR A 19 21.49 22.33 -6.50
N GLY A 20 21.10 22.43 -7.79
CA GLY A 20 19.83 23.00 -8.25
C GLY A 20 18.67 22.04 -7.99
N TYR A 21 18.41 21.73 -6.72
CA TYR A 21 17.22 20.99 -6.33
C TYR A 21 16.02 21.96 -6.33
N SER A 22 15.18 21.89 -7.35
CA SER A 22 13.84 22.50 -7.34
C SER A 22 12.81 21.45 -6.94
N GLN A 23 11.96 21.78 -5.98
CA GLN A 23 10.79 20.97 -5.64
C GLN A 23 9.58 21.60 -6.31
N HIS A 24 8.84 20.82 -7.11
CA HIS A 24 7.61 21.26 -7.74
C HIS A 24 6.56 20.15 -7.70
N PHE A 25 5.29 20.54 -7.68
CA PHE A 25 4.17 19.61 -7.80
C PHE A 25 3.72 19.53 -9.25
N GLU A 26 3.33 18.33 -9.67
CA GLU A 26 2.66 18.09 -10.94
C GLU A 26 1.29 17.46 -10.68
N LYS A 27 0.29 17.88 -11.45
CA LYS A 27 -1.03 17.24 -11.36
C LYS A 27 -0.96 15.81 -11.89
N LEU A 28 -1.70 14.92 -11.26
CA LEU A 28 -1.85 13.53 -11.70
C LEU A 28 -3.25 13.33 -12.28
N GLY A 29 -3.35 13.45 -13.62
CA GLY A 29 -4.61 13.30 -14.33
C GLY A 29 -5.69 14.30 -13.89
N SER A 30 -6.95 13.84 -13.79
CA SER A 30 -8.08 14.62 -13.29
C SER A 30 -8.40 14.38 -11.80
N GLY A 31 -7.69 13.46 -11.13
CA GLY A 31 -7.87 13.17 -9.70
C GLY A 31 -9.22 12.52 -9.37
N LEU A 32 -9.67 12.70 -8.12
CA LEU A 32 -10.95 12.16 -7.63
C LEU A 32 -12.13 12.96 -8.22
N ARG A 33 -13.16 12.29 -8.75
CA ARG A 33 -14.33 12.97 -9.35
C ARG A 33 -15.45 13.28 -8.37
N VAL A 34 -15.48 12.61 -7.23
CA VAL A 34 -16.41 12.85 -6.11
C VAL A 34 -15.60 13.37 -4.92
N SER A 35 -16.24 14.07 -3.98
CA SER A 35 -15.66 14.50 -2.69
C SER A 35 -15.24 13.29 -1.85
N GLY A 36 -14.15 12.66 -2.25
CA GLY A 36 -13.51 11.56 -1.57
C GLY A 36 -12.13 11.96 -1.07
N THR A 37 -11.58 11.15 -0.17
CA THR A 37 -10.26 11.37 0.43
C THR A 37 -9.42 10.12 0.27
N ILE A 38 -8.18 10.26 -0.21
CA ILE A 38 -7.17 9.20 -0.09
C ILE A 38 -6.63 9.27 1.35
N LEU A 39 -6.79 8.18 2.10
CA LEU A 39 -6.38 8.08 3.51
C LEU A 39 -5.03 7.40 3.66
N CYS A 40 -4.67 6.51 2.73
CA CYS A 40 -3.40 5.78 2.74
C CYS A 40 -2.87 5.57 1.31
N MET A 41 -1.55 5.55 1.19
CA MET A 41 -0.84 5.20 -0.04
C MET A 41 0.26 4.21 0.31
N GLU A 42 0.46 3.19 -0.52
CA GLU A 42 1.46 2.16 -0.25
C GLU A 42 2.19 1.75 -1.54
N LYS A 43 3.50 1.54 -1.46
CA LYS A 43 4.30 1.17 -2.63
C LYS A 43 4.33 -0.35 -2.80
N ASP A 44 4.02 -0.81 -4.01
CA ASP A 44 4.39 -2.16 -4.45
C ASP A 44 5.89 -2.19 -4.75
N THR A 45 6.66 -2.81 -3.85
CA THR A 45 8.12 -2.91 -3.99
C THR A 45 8.57 -3.93 -5.02
N ILE A 46 7.66 -4.72 -5.60
CA ILE A 46 7.95 -5.76 -6.60
C ILE A 46 7.50 -5.30 -7.99
N GLY A 47 6.26 -4.86 -8.12
CA GLY A 47 5.64 -4.47 -9.39
C GLY A 47 5.81 -3.01 -9.79
N ASP A 48 6.46 -2.19 -8.95
CA ASP A 48 6.63 -0.74 -9.16
C ASP A 48 5.31 0.01 -9.39
N ARG A 49 4.31 -0.34 -8.59
CA ARG A 49 2.97 0.26 -8.55
C ARG A 49 2.82 1.10 -7.29
N MET A 50 1.91 2.06 -7.33
CA MET A 50 1.49 2.83 -6.15
C MET A 50 0.03 2.50 -5.84
N PHE A 51 -0.22 1.84 -4.72
CA PHE A 51 -1.56 1.64 -4.18
C PHE A 51 -2.05 2.93 -3.51
N VAL A 52 -3.33 3.23 -3.69
CA VAL A 52 -4.01 4.31 -2.99
C VAL A 52 -5.33 3.78 -2.46
N ALA A 53 -5.67 4.15 -1.24
CA ALA A 53 -6.92 3.74 -0.62
C ALA A 53 -7.47 4.82 0.32
N GLY A 54 -8.77 4.79 0.59
CA GLY A 54 -9.40 5.81 1.41
C GLY A 54 -10.92 5.75 1.41
N GLU A 55 -11.57 6.89 1.27
CA GLU A 55 -13.02 7.04 1.13
C GLU A 55 -13.29 7.78 -0.18
N PHE A 56 -13.30 7.05 -1.30
CA PHE A 56 -13.57 7.62 -2.62
C PHE A 56 -14.22 6.59 -3.53
N GLU A 57 -15.04 7.05 -4.48
CA GLU A 57 -15.75 6.16 -5.41
C GLU A 57 -14.99 6.02 -6.73
N THR A 58 -14.41 7.12 -7.21
CA THR A 58 -13.83 7.21 -8.56
C THR A 58 -12.50 7.94 -8.56
N ILE A 59 -11.56 7.44 -9.36
CA ILE A 59 -10.32 8.14 -9.74
C ILE A 59 -10.36 8.31 -11.26
N GLU A 60 -10.32 9.55 -11.73
CA GLU A 60 -10.58 9.85 -13.14
C GLU A 60 -11.88 9.17 -13.60
N ASN A 61 -11.91 8.50 -14.75
CA ASN A 61 -13.12 7.83 -15.25
C ASN A 61 -13.30 6.39 -14.73
N LEU A 62 -12.52 5.98 -13.74
CA LEU A 62 -12.52 4.62 -13.19
C LEU A 62 -13.38 4.54 -11.93
N ASP A 63 -14.42 3.70 -11.95
CA ASP A 63 -15.18 3.30 -10.75
C ASP A 63 -14.40 2.20 -10.03
N THR A 64 -13.85 2.53 -8.87
CA THR A 64 -12.86 1.68 -8.18
C THR A 64 -13.21 1.43 -6.73
N LYS A 65 -14.09 2.27 -6.16
CA LYS A 65 -14.62 2.18 -4.79
C LYS A 65 -13.54 1.81 -3.79
N THR A 66 -12.89 2.83 -3.25
CA THR A 66 -12.09 2.76 -2.02
C THR A 66 -10.63 2.37 -2.22
N ILE A 67 -10.26 1.61 -3.26
CA ILE A 67 -8.87 1.21 -3.51
C ILE A 67 -8.52 1.09 -5.00
N ALA A 68 -7.39 1.65 -5.39
CA ALA A 68 -6.85 1.58 -6.75
C ALA A 68 -5.32 1.45 -6.71
N TYR A 69 -4.72 1.13 -7.85
CA TYR A 69 -3.28 1.30 -8.04
C TYR A 69 -2.97 2.12 -9.29
N ARG A 70 -1.79 2.76 -9.28
CA ARG A 70 -1.23 3.42 -10.44
C ARG A 70 0.04 2.73 -10.90
N ASP A 71 0.17 2.59 -12.21
CA ASP A 71 1.40 2.18 -12.88
C ASP A 71 1.77 3.18 -13.99
N ASN A 72 2.66 2.76 -14.91
CA ASN A 72 3.10 3.59 -16.04
C ASN A 72 2.02 3.82 -17.12
N SER A 73 0.97 3.01 -17.14
CA SER A 73 -0.15 3.11 -18.08
C SER A 73 -1.32 3.93 -17.53
N GLY A 74 -1.43 4.08 -16.21
CA GLY A 74 -2.45 4.90 -15.56
C GLY A 74 -2.99 4.27 -14.29
N TRP A 75 -4.24 4.63 -13.96
CA TRP A 75 -4.98 4.09 -12.82
C TRP A 75 -5.72 2.81 -13.18
N HIS A 76 -5.75 1.89 -12.22
CA HIS A 76 -6.43 0.60 -12.32
C HIS A 76 -7.23 0.32 -11.06
N ALA A 77 -8.44 -0.23 -11.25
CA ALA A 77 -9.29 -0.61 -10.14
C ALA A 77 -8.83 -1.94 -9.56
N MET A 78 -8.95 -2.10 -8.24
CA MET A 78 -8.64 -3.36 -7.57
C MET A 78 -9.87 -4.18 -7.18
N ALA A 79 -11.05 -3.57 -7.15
CA ALA A 79 -12.31 -4.22 -6.83
C ALA A 79 -13.50 -3.39 -7.33
N ASN A 80 -14.66 -4.02 -7.49
CA ASN A 80 -15.87 -3.35 -7.99
C ASN A 80 -16.95 -3.16 -6.92
N THR A 81 -16.81 -3.82 -5.77
CA THR A 81 -17.79 -3.82 -4.67
C THR A 81 -17.13 -3.78 -3.30
N PHE A 82 -16.49 -2.67 -2.98
CA PHE A 82 -16.23 -2.29 -1.59
C PHE A 82 -17.45 -1.59 -1.02
N ASN A 83 -17.91 -2.07 0.13
CA ASN A 83 -18.71 -1.24 1.04
C ASN A 83 -17.73 -0.62 2.04
N TYR A 84 -17.92 0.68 2.34
CA TYR A 84 -17.15 1.47 3.32
C TYR A 84 -15.72 1.88 2.90
N TYR A 85 -14.83 2.12 3.87
CA TYR A 85 -13.56 2.85 3.71
C TYR A 85 -12.34 2.05 4.18
N VAL A 86 -11.21 2.26 3.48
CA VAL A 86 -9.90 1.74 3.88
C VAL A 86 -9.17 2.80 4.68
N ARG A 87 -8.62 2.43 5.84
CA ARG A 87 -7.85 3.32 6.72
C ARG A 87 -6.35 3.17 6.51
N ASP A 88 -5.89 1.94 6.33
CA ASP A 88 -4.47 1.67 6.25
C ASP A 88 -4.16 0.46 5.36
N MET A 89 -2.94 0.45 4.83
CA MET A 89 -2.42 -0.61 3.97
C MET A 89 -0.96 -0.89 4.30
N GLN A 90 -0.56 -2.15 4.17
CA GLN A 90 0.83 -2.56 4.29
C GLN A 90 1.18 -3.53 3.17
N TYR A 91 2.19 -3.22 2.35
CA TYR A 91 2.69 -4.15 1.35
C TYR A 91 3.90 -4.91 1.91
N VAL A 92 3.80 -6.23 2.00
CA VAL A 92 4.89 -7.09 2.47
C VAL A 92 4.82 -8.45 1.81
N ASN A 93 5.99 -8.98 1.40
CA ASN A 93 6.15 -10.33 0.83
C ASN A 93 5.20 -10.65 -0.34
N GLY A 94 4.92 -9.67 -1.22
CA GLY A 94 4.05 -9.87 -2.38
C GLY A 94 2.55 -9.73 -2.09
N ARG A 95 2.18 -9.37 -0.85
CA ARG A 95 0.81 -9.21 -0.38
C ARG A 95 0.55 -7.78 0.05
N LEU A 96 -0.60 -7.25 -0.33
CA LEU A 96 -1.11 -5.98 0.18
C LEU A 96 -2.16 -6.26 1.25
N TYR A 97 -1.82 -6.05 2.52
CA TYR A 97 -2.78 -6.11 3.62
C TYR A 97 -3.55 -4.81 3.69
N VAL A 98 -4.85 -4.92 3.94
CA VAL A 98 -5.78 -3.80 3.89
C VAL A 98 -6.68 -3.85 5.10
N GLY A 99 -6.72 -2.74 5.82
CA GLY A 99 -7.50 -2.57 7.05
C GLY A 99 -8.39 -1.35 6.97
N GLY A 100 -9.59 -1.48 7.52
CA GLY A 100 -10.55 -0.39 7.56
C GLY A 100 -11.86 -0.84 8.17
N ASN A 101 -12.93 -0.16 7.78
CA ASN A 101 -14.27 -0.70 7.91
C ASN A 101 -14.53 -1.40 6.58
N ILE A 102 -14.46 -2.73 6.53
CA ILE A 102 -14.56 -3.48 5.27
C ILE A 102 -15.41 -4.71 5.55
N GLU A 103 -16.57 -4.79 4.92
CA GLU A 103 -17.48 -5.91 5.13
C GLU A 103 -17.28 -6.99 4.08
N THR A 104 -17.35 -6.61 2.80
CA THR A 104 -17.24 -7.50 1.66
C THR A 104 -16.42 -6.89 0.54
N ILE A 105 -15.79 -7.76 -0.24
CA ILE A 105 -15.18 -7.44 -1.53
C ILE A 105 -15.64 -8.50 -2.53
N ASP A 106 -16.25 -8.08 -3.63
CA ASP A 106 -16.71 -8.96 -4.72
C ASP A 106 -17.56 -10.15 -4.23
N GLY A 107 -18.39 -9.88 -3.21
CA GLY A 107 -19.31 -10.85 -2.59
C GLY A 107 -18.69 -11.73 -1.51
N VAL A 108 -17.39 -11.64 -1.24
CA VAL A 108 -16.69 -12.40 -0.20
C VAL A 108 -16.55 -11.54 1.06
N THR A 109 -16.88 -12.11 2.22
CA THR A 109 -16.73 -11.46 3.52
C THR A 109 -15.27 -11.29 3.92
N MET A 110 -14.88 -10.08 4.31
CA MET A 110 -13.52 -9.74 4.72
C MET A 110 -13.37 -9.46 6.21
N ASN A 111 -14.42 -8.93 6.87
CA ASN A 111 -14.39 -8.61 8.32
C ASN A 111 -13.21 -7.72 8.73
N ASN A 112 -13.13 -6.52 8.15
CA ASN A 112 -12.23 -5.41 8.52
C ASN A 112 -10.72 -5.61 8.29
N ILE A 113 -10.26 -6.83 7.97
CA ILE A 113 -8.87 -7.12 7.61
C ILE A 113 -8.80 -8.17 6.49
N CYS A 114 -8.11 -7.83 5.42
CA CYS A 114 -7.94 -8.70 4.25
C CYS A 114 -6.57 -8.49 3.62
N TYR A 115 -6.24 -9.31 2.63
CA TYR A 115 -5.06 -9.09 1.80
C TYR A 115 -5.33 -9.40 0.33
N TYR A 116 -4.58 -8.73 -0.55
CA TYR A 116 -4.56 -9.01 -1.98
C TYR A 116 -3.23 -9.66 -2.37
N ASP A 117 -3.29 -10.74 -3.14
CA ASP A 117 -2.13 -11.41 -3.74
C ASP A 117 -2.35 -11.73 -5.24
N SER A 118 -1.45 -12.51 -5.84
CA SER A 118 -1.53 -12.87 -7.27
C SER A 118 -2.80 -13.63 -7.68
N THR A 119 -3.52 -14.19 -6.72
CA THR A 119 -4.76 -14.96 -6.95
C THR A 119 -6.02 -14.16 -6.64
N GLY A 120 -5.89 -12.99 -6.02
CA GLY A 120 -7.01 -12.09 -5.72
C GLY A 120 -7.08 -11.66 -4.26
N TRP A 121 -8.29 -11.29 -3.84
CA TRP A 121 -8.60 -10.87 -2.48
C TRP A 121 -8.88 -12.07 -1.57
N HIS A 122 -8.35 -12.01 -0.35
CA HIS A 122 -8.51 -13.03 0.67
C HIS A 122 -8.84 -12.41 2.02
N GLN A 123 -9.72 -13.08 2.76
CA GLN A 123 -9.92 -12.78 4.16
C GLN A 123 -8.67 -13.18 4.96
N MET A 124 -8.29 -12.38 5.96
CA MET A 124 -7.24 -12.75 6.90
C MET A 124 -7.86 -13.44 8.12
N GLY A 125 -7.57 -14.73 8.32
CA GLY A 125 -8.15 -15.52 9.42
C GLY A 125 -9.68 -15.59 9.31
N GLN A 126 -10.39 -15.23 10.39
CA GLN A 126 -11.84 -14.96 10.35
C GLN A 126 -12.15 -13.46 10.50
N GLY A 127 -11.11 -12.63 10.43
CA GLY A 127 -11.15 -11.18 10.56
C GLY A 127 -11.37 -10.67 11.99
N LEU A 128 -11.86 -9.45 12.07
CA LEU A 128 -11.99 -8.66 13.30
C LEU A 128 -13.42 -8.14 13.43
N ASN A 129 -13.93 -8.07 14.67
CA ASN A 129 -15.29 -7.59 14.93
C ASN A 129 -15.45 -6.06 14.90
N GLY A 130 -14.42 -5.32 14.54
CA GLY A 130 -14.41 -3.87 14.52
C GLY A 130 -13.35 -3.30 13.57
N VAL A 131 -13.44 -1.99 13.37
CA VAL A 131 -12.65 -1.25 12.38
C VAL A 131 -11.16 -1.30 12.70
N VAL A 132 -10.35 -1.59 11.69
CA VAL A 132 -8.89 -1.44 11.75
C VAL A 132 -8.51 0.00 11.41
N THR A 133 -7.68 0.60 12.24
CA THR A 133 -7.19 1.98 12.04
C THR A 133 -5.75 2.04 11.58
N SER A 134 -4.94 1.01 11.88
CA SER A 134 -3.56 0.93 11.41
C SER A 134 -3.07 -0.50 11.29
N ILE A 135 -2.18 -0.74 10.32
CA ILE A 135 -1.47 -1.97 10.05
C ILE A 135 0.02 -1.66 9.97
N GLU A 136 0.85 -2.44 10.65
CA GLU A 136 2.31 -2.29 10.59
C GLU A 136 2.98 -3.66 10.50
N TYR A 137 4.02 -3.78 9.68
CA TYR A 137 4.85 -4.98 9.65
C TYR A 137 6.13 -4.80 10.46
N TYR A 138 6.27 -5.57 11.54
CA TYR A 138 7.42 -5.50 12.44
C TYR A 138 7.83 -6.90 12.91
N ASP A 139 9.14 -7.15 12.98
CA ASP A 139 9.71 -8.41 13.49
C ASP A 139 9.03 -9.68 12.92
N SER A 140 8.92 -9.72 11.59
CA SER A 140 8.29 -10.81 10.83
C SER A 140 6.79 -11.04 11.10
N SER A 141 6.11 -10.11 11.78
CA SER A 141 4.70 -10.19 12.13
C SER A 141 3.94 -8.98 11.65
N LEU A 142 2.68 -9.19 11.26
CA LEU A 142 1.77 -8.09 10.97
C LEU A 142 1.05 -7.71 12.26
N TYR A 143 1.12 -6.45 12.65
CA TYR A 143 0.37 -5.89 13.77
C TYR A 143 -0.77 -5.06 13.24
N VAL A 144 -1.92 -5.16 13.90
CA VAL A 144 -3.11 -4.38 13.58
C VAL A 144 -3.64 -3.73 14.84
N SER A 145 -4.14 -2.51 14.70
CA SER A 145 -4.79 -1.79 15.79
C SER A 145 -6.11 -1.16 15.35
N GLY A 146 -7.02 -0.91 16.29
CA GLY A 146 -8.30 -0.30 16.00
C GLY A 146 -9.37 -0.50 17.06
N TYR A 147 -10.63 -0.39 16.65
CA TYR A 147 -11.81 -0.43 17.51
C TYR A 147 -12.46 -1.82 17.59
N PHE A 148 -11.63 -2.86 17.65
CA PHE A 148 -12.09 -4.25 17.75
C PHE A 148 -11.79 -4.84 19.13
N THR A 149 -12.63 -5.77 19.57
CA THR A 149 -12.48 -6.49 20.85
C THR A 149 -12.33 -7.99 20.66
N VAL A 150 -12.55 -8.50 19.44
CA VAL A 150 -12.46 -9.92 19.12
C VAL A 150 -11.81 -10.10 17.76
N ALA A 151 -10.82 -10.98 17.72
CA ALA A 151 -10.22 -11.53 16.51
C ALA A 151 -10.61 -13.00 16.33
N ASP A 152 -10.58 -13.50 15.10
CA ASP A 152 -10.80 -14.92 14.78
C ASP A 152 -12.03 -15.54 15.46
N ASN A 153 -13.15 -14.80 15.44
CA ASN A 153 -14.45 -15.09 16.06
C ASN A 153 -14.49 -15.15 17.60
N ASN A 154 -13.44 -15.62 18.27
CA ASN A 154 -13.47 -15.91 19.72
C ASN A 154 -12.24 -15.43 20.49
N LEU A 155 -11.18 -14.97 19.81
CA LEU A 155 -9.97 -14.49 20.48
C LEU A 155 -10.23 -13.08 21.03
N GLN A 156 -10.43 -12.97 22.33
CA GLN A 156 -10.57 -11.68 22.99
C GLN A 156 -9.25 -10.89 22.88
N VAL A 157 -9.34 -9.71 22.31
CA VAL A 157 -8.26 -8.74 22.13
C VAL A 157 -8.80 -7.36 22.53
N ASN A 158 -7.93 -6.38 22.79
CA ASN A 158 -8.40 -5.04 23.17
C ASN A 158 -7.82 -4.00 22.21
N GLY A 159 -8.25 -4.07 20.95
CA GLY A 159 -7.90 -3.12 19.90
C GLY A 159 -6.49 -3.27 19.34
N ILE A 160 -5.75 -4.32 19.72
CA ILE A 160 -4.45 -4.66 19.16
C ILE A 160 -4.37 -6.17 18.99
N ALA A 161 -3.93 -6.63 17.82
CA ALA A 161 -3.67 -8.03 17.52
C ALA A 161 -2.46 -8.16 16.60
N ASN A 162 -1.85 -9.34 16.54
CA ASN A 162 -0.87 -9.67 15.52
C ASN A 162 -1.28 -10.93 14.75
N GLY A 163 -0.95 -10.95 13.46
CA GLY A 163 -1.04 -12.13 12.62
C GLY A 163 0.34 -12.71 12.40
N MET A 164 0.50 -14.01 12.69
CA MET A 164 1.69 -14.74 12.27
C MET A 164 1.42 -15.37 10.91
N GLU A 165 2.28 -15.08 9.95
CA GLU A 165 2.36 -15.91 8.77
C GLU A 165 3.19 -17.15 9.13
N THR A 166 2.54 -18.27 9.42
CA THR A 166 3.27 -19.54 9.43
C THR A 166 3.72 -19.82 8.01
N HIS A 167 4.90 -19.33 7.65
CA HIS A 167 5.65 -19.84 6.53
C HIS A 167 5.69 -21.35 6.74
N GLY A 168 5.23 -22.12 5.75
CA GLY A 168 5.20 -23.58 5.79
C GLY A 168 6.60 -24.18 5.89
N ARG A 169 7.30 -23.96 7.01
CA ARG A 169 8.38 -24.81 7.46
C ARG A 169 7.74 -26.16 7.73
N VAL A 170 7.74 -26.99 6.70
CA VAL A 170 7.91 -28.42 6.90
C VAL A 170 9.12 -28.53 7.82
N LEU A 171 8.88 -28.90 9.07
CA LEU A 171 9.94 -29.36 9.94
C LEU A 171 10.46 -30.64 9.26
N GLU A 172 11.49 -30.51 8.43
CA GLU A 172 12.24 -31.67 7.95
C GLU A 172 12.58 -32.49 9.21
N PRO A 173 12.17 -33.76 9.29
CA PRO A 173 12.50 -34.57 10.45
C PRO A 173 14.01 -34.57 10.59
N VAL A 174 14.51 -34.10 11.74
CA VAL A 174 15.93 -34.14 12.11
C VAL A 174 16.36 -35.60 11.94
N GLN A 175 17.08 -35.90 10.88
CA GLN A 175 17.73 -37.18 10.69
C GLN A 175 18.76 -37.31 11.82
N ILE A 176 18.43 -38.09 12.84
CA ILE A 176 19.38 -38.48 13.87
C ILE A 176 20.45 -39.31 13.14
N MET A 177 21.64 -38.75 12.97
CA MET A 177 22.78 -39.52 12.48
C MET A 177 23.07 -40.63 13.50
N PRO A 178 23.13 -41.91 13.11
CA PRO A 178 23.62 -42.96 13.99
C PRO A 178 25.07 -42.66 14.37
N GLY A 179 25.37 -42.79 15.66
CA GLY A 179 26.72 -42.64 16.21
C GLY A 179 27.69 -43.74 15.80
#